data_AF-A0A1G2YYG3-F1
#
_entry.id   AF-A0A1G2YYG3-F1
#
_cell.length_a   1.000
_cell.length_b   1.000
_cell.length_c   1.000
_cell.angle_alpha   90.00
_cell.angle_beta   90.00
_cell.angle_gamma   90.00
#
_symmetry.space_group_name_H-M   'P 1'
#
loop_
_entity.id
_entity.type
_entity.pdbx_description
1 polymer ?
#
loop_
_entity_poly.entity_id
_entity_poly.type
_entity_poly.pdbx_seq_one_letter_code
_entity_poly.pdbx_strand_id
1 'polypeptide(L)'
;MIVSRRQKLIIILLLTYWPALFVLAHIPIPQLVRKADVSDKNLHFIAYLILVFLLWFAFSPDRKVSGRRVAVWLVFAAGICYGVLDELLQGVVAGRSCDVMDFVADLTGVITGLIIFTFFTFWPALLIVTGITVFALTNLARVSLADLLPAANVAFHLSAYAFFAALWIQNINLFSSIRAPKIKWLIVASVLPLCFLAAVKFFSVAAGRDFRWQDVVIAAAGILAVVVATYLFAFVRCRRIETSADA
;
A
#
# COMPACT_ATOMS: atom_id res chain seq x y z
N MET A 1 19.82 19.13 -11.33
CA MET A 1 19.39 18.44 -10.09
C MET A 1 19.75 16.97 -10.20
N ILE A 2 20.45 16.41 -9.21
CA ILE A 2 20.72 14.97 -9.17
C ILE A 2 19.48 14.28 -8.59
N VAL A 3 18.79 13.48 -9.40
CA VAL A 3 17.62 12.69 -8.98
C VAL A 3 18.09 11.57 -8.05
N SER A 4 17.51 11.48 -6.85
CA SER A 4 17.88 10.45 -5.87
C SER A 4 17.49 9.04 -6.36
N ARG A 5 18.18 7.99 -5.89
CA ARG A 5 17.83 6.60 -6.26
C ARG A 5 16.37 6.27 -5.96
N ARG A 6 15.86 6.72 -4.81
CA ARG A 6 14.45 6.55 -4.42
C ARG A 6 13.50 7.24 -5.39
N GLN A 7 13.79 8.50 -5.76
CA GLN A 7 12.98 9.24 -6.71
C GLN A 7 12.96 8.58 -8.09
N LYS A 8 14.11 8.05 -8.57
CA LYS A 8 14.17 7.26 -9.81
C LYS A 8 13.26 6.04 -9.77
N LEU A 9 13.29 5.28 -8.68
CA LEU A 9 12.40 4.11 -8.50
C LEU A 9 10.93 4.52 -8.51
N ILE A 10 10.56 5.62 -7.83
CA ILE A 10 9.18 6.11 -7.82
C ILE A 10 8.75 6.55 -9.23
N ILE A 11 9.62 7.22 -9.98
CA ILE A 11 9.33 7.61 -11.36
C ILE A 11 9.12 6.36 -12.24
N ILE A 12 9.97 5.35 -12.11
CA ILE A 12 9.79 4.08 -12.84
C ILE A 12 8.45 3.44 -12.46
N LEU A 13 8.13 3.36 -11.17
CA LEU A 13 6.85 2.83 -10.69
C LEU A 13 5.65 3.65 -11.20
N LEU A 14 5.74 4.97 -11.25
CA LEU A 14 4.70 5.82 -11.81
C LEU A 14 4.50 5.57 -13.31
N LEU A 15 5.60 5.50 -14.07
CA LEU A 15 5.58 5.29 -15.51
C LEU A 15 5.11 3.89 -15.90
N THR A 16 5.17 2.90 -15.00
CA THR A 16 4.59 1.58 -15.23
C THR A 16 3.17 1.47 -14.70
N TYR A 17 2.90 2.02 -13.50
CA TYR A 17 1.60 1.95 -12.85
C TYR A 17 0.53 2.73 -13.59
N TRP A 18 0.83 3.95 -14.04
CA TRP A 18 -0.19 4.80 -14.67
C TRP A 18 -0.70 4.22 -16.01
N PRO A 19 0.17 3.75 -16.94
CA PRO A 19 -0.32 3.06 -18.13
C PRO A 19 -1.05 1.75 -17.80
N ALA A 20 -0.59 0.99 -16.80
CA ALA A 20 -1.27 -0.23 -16.38
C ALA A 20 -2.67 0.06 -15.83
N LEU A 21 -2.83 1.11 -15.04
CA LEU A 21 -4.11 1.60 -14.55
C LEU A 21 -5.02 1.97 -15.72
N PHE A 22 -4.53 2.77 -16.67
CA PHE A 22 -5.28 3.16 -17.86
C PHE A 22 -5.75 1.92 -18.65
N VAL A 23 -4.87 0.96 -18.93
CA VAL A 23 -5.26 -0.27 -19.64
C VAL A 23 -6.32 -1.04 -18.86
N LEU A 24 -6.15 -1.21 -17.55
CA LEU A 24 -7.09 -1.97 -16.72
C LEU A 24 -8.46 -1.28 -16.60
N ALA A 25 -8.50 0.04 -16.59
CA ALA A 25 -9.71 0.85 -16.64
C ALA A 25 -10.43 0.75 -18.00
N HIS A 26 -9.71 0.51 -19.09
CA HIS A 26 -10.27 0.55 -20.45
C HIS A 26 -10.45 -0.81 -21.12
N ILE A 27 -10.36 -1.90 -20.37
CA ILE A 27 -10.78 -3.23 -20.83
C ILE A 27 -12.16 -3.60 -20.26
N PRO A 28 -12.94 -4.45 -20.97
CA PRO A 28 -14.16 -5.02 -20.43
C PRO A 28 -13.90 -5.72 -19.09
N ILE A 29 -14.82 -5.60 -18.14
CA ILE A 29 -14.65 -6.13 -16.79
C ILE A 29 -14.36 -7.65 -16.85
N PRO A 30 -13.19 -8.11 -16.36
CA PRO A 30 -12.84 -9.52 -16.42
C PRO A 30 -13.86 -10.39 -15.67
N GLN A 31 -14.12 -11.59 -16.18
CA GLN A 31 -15.07 -12.52 -15.54
C GLN A 31 -14.69 -12.84 -14.10
N LEU A 32 -13.39 -12.89 -13.80
CA LEU A 32 -12.88 -13.10 -12.45
C LEU A 32 -13.33 -12.00 -11.48
N VAL A 33 -13.24 -10.73 -11.89
CA VAL A 33 -13.66 -9.58 -11.07
C VAL A 33 -15.16 -9.62 -10.82
N ARG A 34 -15.95 -9.98 -11.84
CA ARG A 34 -17.40 -10.19 -11.72
C ARG A 34 -17.74 -11.33 -10.76
N LYS A 35 -17.06 -12.48 -10.85
CA LYS A 35 -17.25 -13.62 -9.93
C LYS A 35 -16.85 -13.29 -8.49
N ALA A 36 -15.85 -12.44 -8.31
CA ALA A 36 -15.38 -12.02 -7.00
C ALA A 36 -16.30 -10.97 -6.33
N ASP A 37 -17.28 -10.44 -7.06
CA ASP A 37 -18.20 -9.38 -6.62
C ASP A 37 -17.44 -8.23 -5.95
N VAL A 38 -16.47 -7.72 -6.69
CA VAL A 38 -15.55 -6.66 -6.26
C VAL A 38 -16.25 -5.32 -6.29
N SER A 39 -16.14 -4.57 -5.19
CA SER A 39 -16.61 -3.18 -5.15
C SER A 39 -15.77 -2.27 -6.07
N ASP A 40 -16.35 -1.87 -7.18
CA ASP A 40 -15.72 -1.01 -8.20
C ASP A 40 -15.22 0.32 -7.60
N LYS A 41 -16.06 0.98 -6.82
CA LYS A 41 -15.74 2.24 -6.11
C LYS A 41 -14.52 2.13 -5.18
N ASN A 42 -14.30 0.97 -4.57
CA ASN A 42 -13.11 0.77 -3.73
C ASN A 42 -11.85 0.60 -4.57
N LEU A 43 -11.95 -0.04 -5.75
CA LEU A 43 -10.83 -0.13 -6.69
C LEU A 43 -10.43 1.26 -7.19
N HIS A 44 -11.40 2.07 -7.60
CA HIS A 44 -11.22 3.46 -8.02
C HIS A 44 -10.52 4.29 -6.94
N PHE A 45 -11.05 4.27 -5.71
CA PHE A 45 -10.45 4.94 -4.56
C PHE A 45 -8.98 4.54 -4.32
N ILE A 46 -8.68 3.23 -4.25
CA ILE A 46 -7.31 2.74 -4.00
C ILE A 46 -6.40 3.09 -5.17
N ALA A 47 -6.88 2.96 -6.40
CA ALA A 47 -6.10 3.22 -7.60
C ALA A 47 -5.63 4.68 -7.64
N TYR A 48 -6.54 5.62 -7.40
CA TYR A 48 -6.22 7.04 -7.38
C TYR A 48 -5.42 7.44 -6.14
N LEU A 49 -5.60 6.77 -5.00
CA LEU A 49 -4.75 6.95 -3.82
C LEU A 49 -3.28 6.56 -4.10
N ILE A 50 -3.05 5.44 -4.80
CA ILE A 50 -1.70 5.02 -5.20
C ILE A 50 -1.14 5.95 -6.28
N LEU A 51 -1.96 6.33 -7.26
CA LEU A 51 -1.56 7.24 -8.33
C LEU A 51 -1.10 8.59 -7.75
N VAL A 52 -1.87 9.20 -6.87
CA VAL A 52 -1.52 10.49 -6.24
C VAL A 52 -0.28 10.36 -5.34
N PHE A 53 -0.10 9.21 -4.67
CA PHE A 53 1.12 8.92 -3.91
C PHE A 53 2.36 8.94 -4.81
N LEU A 54 2.31 8.21 -5.92
CA LEU A 54 3.42 8.12 -6.87
C LEU A 54 3.69 9.48 -7.54
N LEU A 55 2.65 10.20 -7.94
CA LEU A 55 2.76 11.55 -8.49
C LEU A 55 3.44 12.51 -7.52
N TRP A 56 2.92 12.62 -6.29
CA TRP A 56 3.44 13.57 -5.31
C TRP A 56 4.93 13.31 -5.01
N PHE A 57 5.30 12.06 -4.74
CA PHE A 57 6.68 11.74 -4.38
C PHE A 57 7.63 11.59 -5.58
N ALA A 58 7.12 11.52 -6.81
CA ALA A 58 7.95 11.70 -8.02
C ALA A 58 8.38 13.17 -8.18
N PHE A 59 7.45 14.12 -7.97
CA PHE A 59 7.73 15.56 -8.09
C PHE A 59 8.40 16.16 -6.84
N SER A 60 8.02 15.72 -5.64
CA SER A 60 8.45 16.26 -4.35
C SER A 60 8.89 15.16 -3.38
N PRO A 61 9.99 14.43 -3.68
CA PRO A 61 10.36 13.18 -3.00
C PRO A 61 10.60 13.31 -1.50
N ASP A 62 11.12 14.43 -1.02
CA ASP A 62 11.54 14.64 0.37
C ASP A 62 10.63 15.60 1.15
N ARG A 63 9.51 16.02 0.58
CA ARG A 63 8.70 17.12 1.14
C ARG A 63 7.28 16.67 1.47
N LYS A 64 6.79 17.18 2.60
CA LYS A 64 5.36 17.16 2.91
C LYS A 64 4.59 18.09 1.97
N VAL A 65 3.32 17.76 1.73
CA VAL A 65 2.36 18.63 1.04
C VAL A 65 2.19 19.91 1.84
N SER A 66 2.09 21.03 1.12
CA SER A 66 1.81 22.34 1.68
C SER A 66 0.95 23.12 0.69
N GLY A 67 -0.23 23.57 1.11
CA GLY A 67 -1.18 24.30 0.26
C GLY A 67 -0.65 25.61 -0.32
N ARG A 68 0.48 26.12 0.20
CA ARG A 68 1.18 27.30 -0.35
C ARG A 68 1.97 27.01 -1.62
N ARG A 69 2.13 25.74 -2.00
CA ARG A 69 2.95 25.34 -3.14
C ARG A 69 2.09 25.02 -4.35
N VAL A 70 2.48 25.61 -5.49
CA VAL A 70 1.89 25.33 -6.80
C VAL A 70 1.88 23.83 -7.13
N ALA A 71 2.93 23.08 -6.72
CA ALA A 71 3.02 21.65 -6.97
C ALA A 71 1.82 20.84 -6.44
N VAL A 72 1.24 21.22 -5.29
CA VAL A 72 0.07 20.52 -4.73
C VAL A 72 -1.14 20.70 -5.63
N TRP A 73 -1.36 21.94 -6.06
CA TRP A 73 -2.47 22.29 -6.96
C TRP A 73 -2.30 21.67 -8.34
N LEU A 74 -1.07 21.54 -8.85
CA LEU A 74 -0.80 20.83 -10.09
C LEU A 74 -1.09 19.33 -9.99
N VAL A 75 -0.66 18.68 -8.90
CA VAL A 75 -0.96 17.25 -8.67
C VAL A 75 -2.46 17.03 -8.48
N PHE A 76 -3.14 17.91 -7.75
CA PHE A 76 -4.59 17.87 -7.56
C PHE A 76 -5.35 18.05 -8.88
N ALA A 77 -4.99 19.08 -9.67
CA ALA A 77 -5.58 19.33 -10.97
C ALA A 77 -5.32 18.18 -11.94
N ALA A 78 -4.10 17.62 -11.95
CA ALA A 78 -3.78 16.45 -12.75
C ALA A 78 -4.65 15.24 -12.37
N GLY A 79 -4.85 14.98 -11.08
CA GLY A 79 -5.72 13.91 -10.59
C GLY A 79 -7.19 14.09 -11.01
N ILE A 80 -7.73 15.31 -10.87
CA ILE A 80 -9.10 15.63 -11.30
C ILE A 80 -9.26 15.49 -12.81
N CYS A 81 -8.40 16.15 -13.59
CA CYS A 81 -8.49 16.13 -15.04
C CYS A 81 -8.35 14.70 -15.56
N TYR A 82 -7.42 13.92 -15.00
CA TYR A 82 -7.27 12.51 -15.35
C TYR A 82 -8.52 11.70 -14.96
N GLY A 83 -9.08 11.85 -13.76
CA GLY A 83 -10.34 11.20 -13.33
C GLY A 83 -11.51 11.46 -14.25
N VAL A 84 -11.74 12.73 -14.63
CA VAL A 84 -12.80 13.09 -15.59
C VAL A 84 -12.57 12.44 -16.94
N LEU A 85 -11.33 12.47 -17.45
CA LEU A 85 -11.00 11.87 -18.74
C LEU A 85 -11.12 10.34 -18.70
N ASP A 86 -10.71 9.70 -17.60
CA ASP A 86 -10.80 8.24 -17.42
C ASP A 86 -12.26 7.81 -17.51
N GLU A 87 -13.18 8.42 -16.73
CA GLU A 87 -14.61 8.08 -16.76
C GLU A 87 -15.28 8.32 -18.13
N LEU A 88 -14.95 9.43 -18.80
CA LEU A 88 -15.48 9.71 -20.13
C LEU A 88 -15.02 8.68 -21.17
N LEU A 89 -13.76 8.26 -21.09
CA LEU A 89 -13.19 7.26 -22.00
C LEU A 89 -13.67 5.86 -21.66
N GLN A 90 -13.86 5.53 -20.38
CA GLN A 90 -14.47 4.27 -19.94
C GLN A 90 -15.89 4.11 -20.51
N GLY A 91 -16.66 5.20 -20.63
CA GLY A 91 -17.98 5.19 -21.25
C GLY A 91 -18.02 4.75 -22.73
N VAL A 92 -16.87 4.73 -23.42
CA VAL A 92 -16.75 4.23 -24.81
C VAL A 92 -16.50 2.72 -24.84
N VAL A 93 -16.09 2.11 -23.73
CA VAL A 93 -15.74 0.69 -23.64
C VAL A 93 -17.00 -0.15 -23.45
N ALA A 94 -17.21 -1.12 -24.33
CA ALA A 94 -18.36 -2.02 -24.25
C ALA A 94 -18.41 -2.77 -22.91
N GLY A 95 -19.54 -2.66 -22.22
CA GLY A 95 -19.76 -3.30 -20.90
C GLY A 95 -19.24 -2.50 -19.72
N ARG A 96 -18.80 -1.25 -19.93
CA ARG A 96 -18.63 -0.24 -18.88
C ARG A 96 -19.62 0.91 -19.07
N SER A 97 -19.79 1.69 -18.02
CA SER A 97 -20.60 2.91 -18.02
C SER A 97 -19.79 4.02 -17.40
N CYS A 98 -19.93 5.24 -17.91
CA CYS A 98 -19.44 6.43 -17.21
C CYS A 98 -20.31 6.62 -15.95
N ASP A 99 -19.70 6.54 -14.77
CA ASP A 99 -20.38 6.64 -13.47
C ASP A 99 -19.77 7.80 -12.66
N VAL A 100 -20.60 8.78 -12.35
CA VAL A 100 -20.20 9.92 -11.49
C VAL A 100 -19.70 9.44 -10.13
N MET A 101 -20.23 8.34 -9.60
CA MET A 101 -19.79 7.80 -8.32
C MET A 101 -18.38 7.20 -8.37
N ASP A 102 -17.93 6.73 -9.53
CA ASP A 102 -16.58 6.22 -9.72
C ASP A 102 -15.59 7.39 -9.82
N PHE A 103 -15.96 8.48 -10.51
CA PHE A 103 -15.22 9.75 -10.41
C PHE A 103 -15.14 10.30 -8.97
N VAL A 104 -16.22 10.21 -8.20
CA VAL A 104 -16.19 10.62 -6.78
C VAL A 104 -15.24 9.74 -5.98
N ALA A 105 -15.19 8.44 -6.25
CA ALA A 105 -14.22 7.54 -5.64
C ALA A 105 -12.77 7.91 -6.01
N ASP A 106 -12.51 8.24 -7.27
CA ASP A 106 -11.21 8.72 -7.73
C ASP A 106 -10.79 10.01 -7.01
N LEU A 107 -11.69 10.99 -6.97
CA LEU A 107 -11.46 12.27 -6.33
C LEU A 107 -11.19 12.11 -4.82
N THR A 108 -11.97 11.26 -4.15
CA THR A 108 -11.75 10.98 -2.71
C THR A 108 -10.43 10.28 -2.46
N GLY A 109 -9.96 9.40 -3.36
CA GLY A 109 -8.62 8.81 -3.32
C GLY A 109 -7.52 9.86 -3.42
N VAL A 110 -7.64 10.78 -4.40
CA VAL A 110 -6.70 11.91 -4.58
C VAL A 110 -6.64 12.80 -3.34
N ILE A 111 -7.80 13.24 -2.84
CA ILE A 111 -7.91 14.13 -1.68
C ILE A 111 -7.31 13.45 -0.44
N THR A 112 -7.68 12.19 -0.19
CA THR A 112 -7.18 11.41 0.95
C THR A 112 -5.66 11.33 0.93
N GLY A 113 -5.06 11.03 -0.23
CA GLY A 113 -3.60 10.99 -0.38
C GLY A 113 -2.96 12.33 -0.04
N LEU A 114 -3.43 13.43 -0.62
CA LEU A 114 -2.87 14.77 -0.35
C LEU A 114 -2.99 15.19 1.12
N ILE A 115 -4.10 14.83 1.79
CA ILE A 115 -4.26 15.04 3.23
C ILE A 115 -3.21 14.25 4.01
N ILE A 116 -3.04 12.95 3.74
CA ILE A 116 -2.01 12.11 4.39
C ILE A 116 -0.61 12.72 4.22
N PHE A 117 -0.28 13.17 3.01
CA PHE A 117 1.06 13.70 2.69
C PHE A 117 1.30 15.08 3.28
N THR A 118 0.27 15.75 3.80
CA THR A 118 0.41 17.00 4.56
C THR A 118 1.02 16.73 5.93
N PHE A 119 0.63 15.62 6.56
CA PHE A 119 1.12 15.26 7.90
C PHE A 119 2.40 14.42 7.86
N PHE A 120 2.56 13.58 6.82
CA PHE A 120 3.60 12.56 6.77
C PHE A 120 4.59 12.76 5.61
N THR A 121 5.87 12.48 5.87
CA THR A 121 6.88 12.35 4.81
C THR A 121 6.77 10.97 4.13
N PHE A 122 7.63 10.69 3.15
CA PHE A 122 7.56 9.49 2.31
C PHE A 122 7.36 8.17 3.09
N TRP A 123 8.19 7.88 4.10
CA TRP A 123 8.17 6.56 4.74
C TRP A 123 6.92 6.28 5.59
N PRO A 124 6.44 7.21 6.44
CA PRO A 124 5.16 7.01 7.11
C PRO A 124 3.99 7.05 6.13
N ALA A 125 4.03 7.92 5.11
CA ALA A 125 2.97 7.96 4.09
C ALA A 125 2.86 6.63 3.33
N LEU A 126 3.99 6.04 2.94
CA LEU A 126 4.03 4.74 2.26
C LEU A 126 3.48 3.62 3.15
N LEU A 127 3.80 3.63 4.45
CA LEU A 127 3.24 2.68 5.42
C LEU A 127 1.72 2.82 5.52
N ILE A 128 1.20 4.04 5.62
CA ILE A 128 -0.25 4.32 5.72
C ILE A 128 -0.97 3.91 4.44
N VAL A 129 -0.49 4.34 3.27
CA VAL A 129 -1.08 3.99 1.97
C VAL A 129 -1.06 2.47 1.78
N THR A 130 0.04 1.79 2.12
CA THR A 130 0.11 0.32 2.10
C THR A 130 -0.93 -0.29 3.03
N GLY A 131 -1.08 0.22 4.26
CA GLY A 131 -2.09 -0.25 5.20
C GLY A 131 -3.53 -0.09 4.66
N ILE A 132 -3.86 1.07 4.11
CA ILE A 132 -5.17 1.31 3.48
C ILE A 132 -5.39 0.34 2.32
N THR A 133 -4.40 0.18 1.44
CA THR A 133 -4.47 -0.75 0.31
C THR A 133 -4.64 -2.18 0.79
N VAL A 134 -3.88 -2.67 1.77
CA VAL A 134 -4.02 -4.05 2.29
C VAL A 134 -5.37 -4.25 2.96
N PHE A 135 -5.83 -3.29 3.76
CA PHE A 135 -7.14 -3.35 4.42
C PHE A 135 -8.27 -3.41 3.39
N ALA A 136 -8.26 -2.50 2.41
CA ALA A 136 -9.28 -2.45 1.39
C ALA A 136 -9.20 -3.67 0.47
N LEU A 137 -7.98 -4.11 0.10
CA LEU A 137 -7.77 -5.29 -0.72
C LEU A 137 -8.23 -6.60 -0.04
N THR A 138 -8.18 -6.65 1.29
CA THR A 138 -8.67 -7.81 2.06
C THR A 138 -10.20 -7.81 2.16
N ASN A 139 -10.84 -6.64 2.09
CA ASN A 139 -12.27 -6.48 2.34
C ASN A 139 -13.10 -6.18 1.07
N LEU A 140 -12.48 -5.96 -0.10
CA LEU A 140 -13.17 -5.52 -1.32
C LEU A 140 -14.07 -6.58 -1.97
N ALA A 141 -13.69 -7.86 -1.89
CA ALA A 141 -14.31 -8.95 -2.62
C ALA A 141 -15.34 -9.59 -1.72
N ARG A 142 -16.56 -9.82 -2.24
CA ARG A 142 -17.57 -10.53 -1.45
C ARG A 142 -17.37 -12.03 -1.44
N VAL A 143 -16.82 -12.56 -2.52
CA VAL A 143 -16.44 -13.96 -2.61
C VAL A 143 -15.00 -14.11 -2.14
N SER A 144 -14.70 -15.20 -1.43
CA SER A 144 -13.36 -15.46 -0.96
C SER A 144 -12.40 -15.64 -2.14
N LEU A 145 -11.44 -14.74 -2.27
CA LEU A 145 -10.41 -14.82 -3.33
C LEU A 145 -9.60 -16.11 -3.22
N ALA A 146 -9.51 -16.71 -2.04
CA ALA A 146 -8.87 -18.00 -1.84
C ALA A 146 -9.59 -19.15 -2.55
N ASP A 147 -10.89 -19.05 -2.82
CA ASP A 147 -11.63 -20.08 -3.55
C ASP A 147 -11.50 -19.91 -5.06
N LEU A 148 -11.32 -18.66 -5.52
CA LEU A 148 -11.15 -18.33 -6.93
C LEU A 148 -9.69 -18.45 -7.40
N LEU A 149 -8.74 -18.01 -6.57
CA LEU A 149 -7.31 -17.94 -6.85
C LEU A 149 -6.49 -18.22 -5.57
N PRO A 150 -6.42 -19.49 -5.12
CA PRO A 150 -5.77 -19.85 -3.85
C PRO A 150 -4.30 -19.40 -3.80
N ALA A 151 -3.53 -19.62 -4.87
CA ALA A 151 -2.14 -19.23 -4.94
C ALA A 151 -1.95 -17.70 -4.84
N ALA A 152 -2.80 -16.92 -5.53
CA ALA A 152 -2.75 -15.46 -5.48
C ALA A 152 -3.12 -14.93 -4.08
N ASN A 153 -4.12 -15.55 -3.42
CA ASN A 153 -4.51 -15.19 -2.07
C ASN A 153 -3.39 -15.43 -1.04
N VAL A 154 -2.71 -16.58 -1.13
CA VAL A 154 -1.56 -16.92 -0.28
C VAL A 154 -0.41 -15.93 -0.53
N ALA A 155 -0.07 -15.70 -1.79
CA ALA A 155 1.00 -14.78 -2.18
C ALA A 155 0.69 -13.35 -1.70
N PHE A 156 -0.55 -12.89 -1.83
CA PHE A 156 -1.00 -11.58 -1.35
C PHE A 156 -0.81 -11.46 0.16
N HIS A 157 -1.41 -12.34 0.97
CA HIS A 157 -1.33 -12.24 2.43
C HIS A 157 0.11 -12.33 2.93
N LEU A 158 0.92 -13.24 2.37
CA LEU A 158 2.32 -13.39 2.76
C LEU A 158 3.12 -12.12 2.44
N SER A 159 3.07 -11.68 1.18
CA SER A 159 3.90 -10.56 0.71
C SER A 159 3.44 -9.20 1.24
N ALA A 160 2.13 -8.97 1.34
CA ALA A 160 1.56 -7.72 1.83
C ALA A 160 1.94 -7.45 3.29
N TYR A 161 1.78 -8.45 4.16
CA TYR A 161 2.10 -8.30 5.58
C TYR A 161 3.61 -8.32 5.86
N ALA A 162 4.40 -9.07 5.07
CA ALA A 162 5.85 -8.95 5.10
C ALA A 162 6.32 -7.53 4.72
N PHE A 163 5.80 -6.99 3.61
CA PHE A 163 6.14 -5.65 3.17
C PHE A 163 5.70 -4.57 4.17
N PHE A 164 4.48 -4.68 4.72
CA PHE A 164 4.00 -3.79 5.76
C PHE A 164 4.90 -3.82 7.01
N ALA A 165 5.32 -5.00 7.46
CA ALA A 165 6.26 -5.15 8.57
C ALA A 165 7.64 -4.52 8.25
N ALA A 166 8.15 -4.68 7.03
CA ALA A 166 9.39 -4.06 6.59
C ALA A 166 9.31 -2.53 6.60
N LEU A 167 8.20 -1.96 6.13
CA LEU A 167 7.94 -0.52 6.17
C LEU A 167 7.84 -0.01 7.62
N TRP A 168 7.21 -0.78 8.51
CA TRP A 168 7.14 -0.42 9.92
C TRP A 168 8.53 -0.39 10.56
N ILE A 169 9.34 -1.43 10.35
CA ILE A 169 10.73 -1.49 10.81
C ILE A 169 11.55 -0.31 10.25
N GLN A 170 11.35 0.04 8.98
CA GLN A 170 12.02 1.20 8.38
C GLN A 170 11.63 2.50 9.09
N ASN A 171 10.36 2.67 9.46
CA ASN A 171 9.90 3.83 10.24
C ASN A 171 10.46 3.83 11.67
N ILE A 172 10.50 2.68 12.36
CA ILE A 172 11.18 2.56 13.66
C ILE A 172 12.63 3.04 13.53
N ASN A 173 13.33 2.61 12.47
CA ASN A 173 14.73 2.96 12.27
C ASN A 173 14.97 4.45 12.01
N LEU A 174 13.97 5.17 11.51
CA LEU A 174 14.04 6.60 11.22
C LEU A 174 13.62 7.47 12.42
N PHE A 175 12.67 7.02 13.22
CA PHE A 175 12.03 7.84 14.26
C PHE A 175 12.23 7.35 15.69
N SER A 176 12.79 6.16 15.90
CA SER A 176 13.09 5.59 17.22
C SER A 176 14.58 5.38 17.43
N SER A 177 15.00 5.45 18.69
CA SER A 177 16.37 5.10 19.12
C SER A 177 16.56 3.60 19.38
N ILE A 178 15.47 2.83 19.40
CA ILE A 178 15.51 1.38 19.68
C ILE A 178 16.07 0.65 18.45
N ARG A 179 17.09 -0.19 18.65
CA ARG A 179 17.76 -0.96 17.59
C ARG A 179 17.77 -2.45 17.90
N ALA A 180 17.68 -3.27 16.85
CA ALA A 180 18.00 -4.69 16.93
C ALA A 180 19.49 -4.86 17.32
N PRO A 181 19.87 -5.92 18.05
CA PRO A 181 19.06 -7.07 18.45
C PRO A 181 18.54 -6.99 19.91
N LYS A 182 18.07 -5.84 20.40
CA LYS A 182 17.48 -5.77 21.76
C LYS A 182 16.11 -6.47 21.79
N ILE A 183 15.77 -7.20 22.86
CA ILE A 183 14.44 -7.84 23.01
C ILE A 183 13.31 -6.79 22.90
N LYS A 184 13.50 -5.61 23.50
CA LYS A 184 12.55 -4.49 23.37
C LYS A 184 12.29 -4.10 21.91
N TRP A 185 13.31 -4.18 21.04
CA TRP A 185 13.15 -3.91 19.61
C TRP A 185 12.26 -4.96 18.94
N LEU A 186 12.44 -6.25 19.28
CA LEU A 186 11.64 -7.34 18.72
C LEU A 186 10.16 -7.14 19.04
N ILE A 187 9.83 -6.78 20.29
CA ILE A 187 8.46 -6.46 20.69
C ILE A 187 7.90 -5.30 19.85
N VAL A 188 8.62 -4.18 19.78
CA VAL A 188 8.16 -2.98 19.05
C VAL A 188 8.00 -3.25 17.55
N ALA A 189 8.90 -4.03 16.95
CA ALA A 189 8.83 -4.41 15.53
C ALA A 189 7.62 -5.31 15.22
N SER A 190 7.17 -6.14 16.17
CA SER A 190 6.04 -7.06 15.99
C SER A 190 4.67 -6.44 16.27
N VAL A 191 4.58 -5.47 17.19
CA VAL A 191 3.27 -4.97 17.69
C VAL A 191 2.41 -4.37 16.58
N LEU A 192 2.89 -3.36 15.85
CA LEU A 192 2.03 -2.68 14.87
C LEU A 192 1.54 -3.62 13.75
N PRO A 193 2.38 -4.47 13.11
CA PRO A 193 1.91 -5.38 12.07
C PRO A 193 0.91 -6.43 12.59
N LEU A 194 1.12 -6.97 13.80
CA LEU A 194 0.21 -7.96 14.40
C LEU A 194 -1.12 -7.32 14.81
N CYS A 195 -1.10 -6.13 15.42
CA CYS A 195 -2.31 -5.38 15.74
C CYS A 195 -3.08 -5.02 14.47
N PHE A 196 -2.39 -4.62 13.40
CA PHE A 196 -3.01 -4.34 12.11
C PHE A 196 -3.66 -5.60 11.50
N LEU A 197 -2.99 -6.75 11.52
CA LEU A 197 -3.58 -8.03 11.10
C LEU A 197 -4.85 -8.37 11.89
N ALA A 198 -4.80 -8.24 13.22
CA ALA A 198 -5.95 -8.49 14.09
C ALA A 198 -7.11 -7.53 13.77
N ALA A 199 -6.83 -6.24 13.60
CA ALA A 199 -7.84 -5.24 13.26
C ALA A 199 -8.49 -5.49 11.89
N VAL A 200 -7.70 -5.83 10.88
CA VAL A 200 -8.22 -6.18 9.53
C VAL A 200 -9.16 -7.37 9.63
N LYS A 201 -8.76 -8.45 10.32
CA LYS A 201 -9.57 -9.67 10.41
C LYS A 201 -10.80 -9.48 11.30
N PHE A 202 -10.69 -8.72 12.39
CA PHE A 202 -11.83 -8.34 13.20
C PHE A 202 -12.86 -7.56 12.38
N PHE A 203 -12.42 -6.59 11.60
CA PHE A 203 -13.30 -5.84 10.71
C PHE A 203 -13.95 -6.75 9.66
N SER A 204 -13.19 -7.67 9.05
CA SER A 204 -13.75 -8.62 8.08
C SER A 204 -14.91 -9.42 8.69
N VAL A 205 -14.76 -9.91 9.92
CA VAL A 205 -15.83 -10.62 10.65
C VAL A 205 -17.01 -9.70 10.91
N ALA A 206 -16.75 -8.49 11.41
CA ALA A 206 -17.81 -7.51 11.70
C ALA A 206 -18.58 -7.09 10.42
N ALA A 207 -17.92 -7.10 9.27
CA ALA A 207 -18.51 -6.88 7.96
C ALA A 207 -19.21 -8.13 7.36
N GLY A 208 -19.36 -9.21 8.14
CA GLY A 208 -20.05 -10.44 7.74
C GLY A 208 -19.26 -11.32 6.77
N ARG A 209 -17.93 -11.20 6.70
CA ARG A 209 -17.06 -12.08 5.91
C ARG A 209 -16.71 -13.35 6.66
N ASP A 210 -16.47 -14.42 5.91
CA ASP A 210 -16.01 -15.69 6.47
C ASP A 210 -14.64 -15.55 7.12
N PHE A 211 -14.51 -16.10 8.33
CA PHE A 211 -13.25 -16.12 9.05
C PHE A 211 -12.37 -17.28 8.58
N ARG A 212 -11.26 -16.97 7.89
CA ARG A 212 -10.28 -17.97 7.44
C ARG A 212 -9.00 -17.90 8.26
N TRP A 213 -8.79 -18.88 9.15
CA TRP A 213 -7.56 -18.99 9.97
C TRP A 213 -6.29 -19.12 9.12
N GLN A 214 -6.37 -19.75 7.94
CA GLN A 214 -5.24 -19.91 7.02
C GLN A 214 -4.62 -18.56 6.64
N ASP A 215 -5.44 -17.56 6.29
CA ASP A 215 -4.98 -16.23 5.92
C ASP A 215 -4.23 -15.54 7.08
N VAL A 216 -4.71 -15.75 8.32
CA VAL A 216 -4.09 -15.20 9.52
C VAL A 216 -2.71 -15.82 9.74
N VAL A 217 -2.61 -17.14 9.60
CA VAL A 217 -1.34 -17.86 9.73
C VAL A 217 -0.34 -17.42 8.66
N ILE A 218 -0.78 -17.31 7.40
CA ILE A 218 0.07 -16.88 6.29
C ILE A 218 0.56 -15.43 6.49
N ALA A 219 -0.33 -14.52 6.87
CA ALA A 219 0.03 -13.13 7.17
C ALA A 219 1.00 -13.03 8.36
N ALA A 220 0.74 -13.77 9.44
CA ALA A 220 1.62 -13.82 10.60
C ALA A 220 3.00 -14.39 10.26
N ALA A 221 3.07 -15.40 9.40
CA ALA A 221 4.33 -15.95 8.89
C ALA A 221 5.13 -14.89 8.10
N GLY A 222 4.46 -14.10 7.25
CA GLY A 222 5.09 -12.98 6.53
C GLY A 222 5.69 -11.93 7.46
N ILE A 223 4.95 -11.53 8.51
CA ILE A 223 5.43 -10.61 9.54
C ILE A 223 6.65 -11.19 10.25
N LEU A 224 6.53 -12.44 10.73
CA LEU A 224 7.57 -13.11 11.50
C LEU A 224 8.86 -13.26 10.69
N ALA A 225 8.76 -13.65 9.42
CA ALA A 225 9.91 -13.80 8.53
C ALA A 225 10.74 -12.51 8.47
N VAL A 226 10.10 -11.36 8.31
CA VAL A 226 10.80 -10.06 8.22
C VAL A 226 11.39 -9.64 9.56
N VAL A 227 10.62 -9.75 10.65
CA VAL A 227 11.08 -9.35 11.98
C VAL A 227 12.27 -10.21 12.43
N VAL A 228 12.15 -11.53 12.32
CA VAL A 228 13.19 -12.49 12.73
C VAL A 228 14.43 -12.36 11.85
N ALA A 229 14.28 -12.28 10.53
CA ALA A 229 15.43 -12.11 9.64
C ALA A 229 16.21 -10.83 9.98
N THR A 230 15.51 -9.71 10.23
CA THR A 230 16.14 -8.44 10.62
C THR A 230 16.84 -8.56 11.97
N TYR A 231 16.22 -9.23 12.95
CA TYR A 231 16.80 -9.45 14.27
C TYR A 231 18.07 -10.31 14.21
N LEU A 232 18.00 -11.47 13.54
CA LEU A 232 19.12 -12.40 13.40
C LEU A 232 20.29 -11.76 12.64
N PHE A 233 20.01 -11.01 11.58
CA PHE A 233 21.05 -10.29 10.83
C PHE A 233 21.77 -9.27 11.72
N ALA A 234 21.03 -8.49 12.52
CA ALA A 234 21.62 -7.55 13.48
C ALA A 234 22.42 -8.25 14.58
N PHE A 235 21.93 -9.40 15.07
CA PHE A 235 22.60 -10.21 16.08
C PHE A 235 23.96 -10.74 15.59
N VAL A 236 23.99 -11.34 14.40
CA VAL A 236 25.22 -11.84 13.77
C VAL A 236 26.22 -10.70 13.53
N ARG A 237 25.73 -9.54 13.06
CA ARG A 237 26.58 -8.36 12.84
C ARG A 237 27.21 -7.84 14.14
N CYS A 238 26.46 -7.77 15.24
CA CYS A 238 26.97 -7.31 16.53
C CYS A 238 28.08 -8.23 17.05
N ARG A 239 27.84 -9.55 17.04
CA ARG A 239 28.84 -10.54 17.45
C ARG A 239 30.14 -10.44 16.65
N ARG A 240 30.06 -10.23 15.33
CA ARG A 240 31.26 -10.11 14.49
C ARG A 240 32.12 -8.90 14.89
N ILE A 241 31.49 -7.78 15.27
CA ILE A 241 32.21 -6.57 15.68
C ILE A 241 32.92 -6.80 17.03
N GLU A 242 32.26 -7.44 17.98
CA GLU A 242 32.86 -7.80 19.28
C GLU A 242 34.09 -8.69 19.10
N THR A 243 33.98 -9.76 18.30
CA THR A 243 35.12 -10.66 18.04
C THR A 243 36.30 -10.00 17.32
N SER A 244 36.06 -8.93 16.55
CA SER A 244 37.13 -8.17 15.88
C SER A 244 37.77 -7.09 16.75
N ALA A 245 37.13 -6.72 17.86
CA ALA A 245 37.68 -5.75 18.80
C ALA A 245 38.59 -6.41 19.85
N ASP A 246 38.42 -7.72 20.09
CA ASP A 246 39.19 -8.53 21.04
C ASP A 246 40.45 -9.18 20.42
N ALA A 247 40.68 -9.01 19.10
CA ALA A 247 41.80 -9.58 18.33
C ALA A 247 42.82 -8.49 17.95
#